data_AF-K9Q373-F1
#
_entry.id   AF-K9Q373-F1
#
_cell.length_a   1.000
_cell.length_b   1.000
_cell.length_c   1.000
_cell.angle_alpha   90.00
_cell.angle_beta   90.00
_cell.angle_gamma   90.00
#
_symmetry.space_group_name_H-M   'P 1'
#
loop_
_entity.id
_entity.type
_entity.pdbx_description
1 polymer ?
#
loop_
_entity_poly.entity_id
_entity_poly.type
_entity_poly.pdbx_seq_one_letter_code
_entity_poly.pdbx_strand_id
1 'polypeptide(L)' 'MPLAKLKVLMDEKFMPELIWEKLNCKNQPFGGLGIWRAKVPGGWLVAVRSGGSKGGGVTFYPDPKHQWDGGSLK' A
#
# COMPACT_ATOMS: atom_id res chain seq x y z
N MET A 1 24.81 28.17 -16.68
CA MET A 1 23.78 27.80 -15.69
C MET A 1 24.47 27.36 -14.41
N PRO A 2 24.07 27.80 -13.20
CA PRO A 2 24.83 27.52 -11.98
C PRO A 2 24.53 26.12 -11.42
N LEU A 3 25.58 25.44 -10.95
CA LEU A 3 25.61 24.04 -10.51
C LEU A 3 24.59 23.69 -9.40
N ALA A 4 24.22 24.67 -8.57
CA ALA A 4 23.26 24.48 -7.48
C ALA A 4 21.82 24.19 -7.97
N LYS A 5 21.39 24.79 -9.10
CA LYS A 5 20.09 24.48 -9.71
C LYS A 5 20.03 23.06 -10.28
N LEU A 6 21.16 22.55 -10.77
CA LEU A 6 21.25 21.20 -11.33
C LEU A 6 21.12 20.13 -10.23
N LYS A 7 21.66 20.40 -9.03
CA LYS A 7 21.55 19.49 -7.87
C LYS A 7 20.13 19.41 -7.31
N VAL A 8 19.43 20.56 -7.21
CA VAL A 8 18.02 20.61 -6.78
C VAL A 8 17.10 19.90 -7.80
N LEU A 9 17.35 20.05 -9.11
CA LEU A 9 16.63 19.33 -10.17
C LEU A 9 16.95 17.82 -10.23
N MET A 10 18.07 17.39 -9.64
CA MET A 10 18.44 15.97 -9.53
C MET A 10 17.87 15.32 -8.26
N ASP A 11 17.76 16.07 -7.15
CA ASP A 11 17.16 15.60 -5.90
C ASP A 11 15.62 15.51 -5.97
N GLU A 12 14.96 16.29 -6.82
CA GLU A 12 13.52 16.12 -7.13
C GLU A 12 13.23 14.87 -7.98
N LYS A 13 14.25 14.14 -8.44
CA LYS A 13 14.09 13.21 -9.56
C LYS A 13 13.86 11.74 -9.25
N PHE A 14 13.89 11.26 -8.01
CA PHE A 14 13.42 9.89 -7.70
C PHE A 14 12.98 9.75 -6.24
N MET A 15 11.76 10.18 -5.92
CA MET A 15 11.08 9.65 -4.75
C MET A 15 10.59 8.24 -5.10
N PRO A 16 11.05 7.17 -4.42
CA PRO A 16 10.53 5.84 -4.67
C PRO A 16 9.04 5.79 -4.33
N GLU A 17 8.24 5.25 -5.24
CA GLU A 17 6.79 5.17 -5.10
C GLU A 17 6.38 3.87 -4.40
N LEU A 18 5.55 4.00 -3.37
CA LEU A 18 4.85 2.86 -2.77
C LEU A 18 3.42 2.80 -3.34
N ILE A 19 3.16 1.81 -4.20
CA ILE A 19 1.88 1.68 -4.90
C ILE A 19 0.89 0.89 -4.05
N TRP A 20 -0.22 1.53 -3.69
CA TRP A 20 -1.32 0.91 -2.96
C TRP A 20 -2.41 0.40 -3.89
N GLU A 21 -2.71 -0.89 -3.81
CA GLU A 21 -3.76 -1.59 -4.54
C GLU A 21 -4.97 -1.79 -3.62
N LYS A 22 -6.15 -1.31 -4.02
CA LYS A 22 -7.38 -1.56 -3.26
C LYS A 22 -7.85 -2.99 -3.48
N LEU A 23 -8.16 -3.71 -2.40
CA LEU A 23 -8.75 -5.04 -2.48
C LEU A 23 -10.28 -4.96 -2.54
N ASN A 24 -10.87 -5.81 -3.38
CA ASN A 24 -12.32 -5.96 -3.41
C ASN A 24 -12.78 -6.78 -2.21
N CYS A 25 -13.53 -6.16 -1.30
CA CYS A 25 -13.90 -6.75 -0.02
C CYS A 25 -15.41 -6.98 -0.02
N LYS A 26 -15.83 -8.25 0.04
CA LYS A 26 -17.25 -8.66 0.09
C LYS A 26 -17.68 -8.94 1.54
N ASN A 27 -18.99 -8.89 1.80
CA ASN A 27 -19.59 -9.23 3.11
C ASN A 27 -19.00 -8.44 4.30
N GLN A 28 -18.74 -7.16 4.08
CA GLN A 28 -18.12 -6.30 5.10
C GLN A 28 -19.11 -5.96 6.22
N PRO A 29 -18.63 -5.75 7.47
CA PRO A 29 -19.47 -5.27 8.56
C PRO A 29 -20.05 -3.88 8.27
N PHE A 30 -21.17 -3.58 8.93
CA PHE A 30 -21.87 -2.30 8.81
C PHE A 30 -20.94 -1.12 9.08
N GLY A 31 -20.95 -0.11 8.21
CA GLY A 31 -20.01 1.02 8.26
C GLY A 31 -18.83 0.94 7.28
N GLY A 32 -18.61 -0.23 6.66
CA GLY A 32 -17.63 -0.43 5.59
C GLY A 32 -16.18 -0.53 6.06
N LEU A 33 -15.42 -1.39 5.39
CA LEU A 33 -13.98 -1.56 5.54
C LEU A 33 -13.32 -1.36 4.17
N GLY A 34 -12.37 -0.44 4.10
CA GLY A 34 -11.44 -0.37 2.98
C GLY A 34 -10.19 -1.17 3.31
N ILE A 35 -9.78 -2.05 2.40
CA ILE A 35 -8.51 -2.76 2.50
C ILE A 35 -7.65 -2.39 1.30
N TRP A 36 -6.39 -2.07 1.56
CA TRP A 36 -5.37 -1.85 0.55
C TRP A 36 -4.15 -2.70 0.86
N ARG A 37 -3.34 -2.97 -0.17
CA ARG A 37 -2.04 -3.58 -0.02
C ARG A 37 -0.99 -2.89 -0.86
N ALA A 38 0.27 -2.99 -0.47
CA ALA A 38 1.39 -2.56 -1.28
C ALA A 38 2.47 -3.65 -1.28
N LYS A 39 3.09 -3.90 -2.43
CA LYS A 39 4.24 -4.80 -2.51
C LYS A 39 5.42 -4.17 -1.78
N VAL A 40 6.08 -4.97 -0.95
CA VAL A 40 7.34 -4.63 -0.29
C VAL A 40 8.31 -5.82 -0.40
N PRO A 41 9.61 -5.63 -0.17
CA PRO A 41 10.55 -6.76 -0.11
C PRO A 41 10.05 -7.85 0.85
N GLY A 42 9.97 -9.09 0.37
CA GLY A 42 9.55 -10.25 1.17
C GLY A 42 8.03 -10.44 1.35
N GLY A 43 7.18 -9.51 0.88
CA GLY A 43 5.73 -9.70 0.98
C GLY A 43 4.91 -8.43 0.75
N TRP A 44 3.84 -8.31 1.52
CA TRP A 44 2.86 -7.23 1.38
C TRP A 44 2.74 -6.43 2.67
N LEU A 45 2.61 -5.11 2.55
CA LEU A 45 1.94 -4.31 3.58
C LEU A 45 0.45 -4.37 3.31
N VAL A 46 -0.35 -4.73 4.30
CA VAL A 46 -1.81 -4.75 4.21
C VAL A 46 -2.36 -3.74 5.20
N ALA A 47 -3.13 -2.78 4.70
CA ALA A 47 -3.74 -1.72 5.49
C ALA A 47 -5.26 -1.85 5.47
N VAL A 48 -5.87 -1.71 6.64
CA VAL A 48 -7.32 -1.68 6.83
C VAL A 48 -7.73 -0.31 7.36
N ARG A 49 -8.81 0.23 6.82
CA ARG A 49 -9.43 1.47 7.29
C ARG A 49 -10.92 1.25 7.48
N SER A 50 -11.43 1.54 8.67
CA SER A 50 -12.86 1.51 8.96
C SER A 50 -13.52 2.84 8.57
N GLY A 51 -14.70 2.75 7.95
CA GLY A 51 -15.53 3.91 7.65
C GLY A 51 -15.97 4.61 8.96
N GLY A 52 -15.88 5.93 9.00
CA GLY A 52 -16.20 6.74 10.19
C GLY A 52 -15.00 7.17 11.04
N SER A 53 -13.77 7.00 10.54
CA SER A 53 -12.55 7.62 11.08
C SER A 53 -12.07 7.11 12.45
N LYS A 54 -12.64 6.02 12.98
CA LYS A 54 -12.34 5.55 14.36
C LYS A 54 -11.36 4.39 14.46
N GLY A 55 -10.91 3.79 13.36
CA GLY A 55 -10.00 2.64 13.43
C GLY A 55 -9.32 2.32 12.11
N GLY A 56 -8.08 1.87 12.22
CA GLY A 56 -7.28 1.35 11.12
C GLY A 56 -6.08 0.59 11.65
N GLY A 57 -5.43 -0.14 10.77
CA GLY A 57 -4.24 -0.92 11.11
C GLY A 57 -3.44 -1.26 9.86
N VAL A 58 -2.15 -1.53 10.06
CA VAL A 58 -1.26 -2.04 9.03
C VAL A 58 -0.58 -3.30 9.56
N THR A 59 -0.43 -4.30 8.72
CA THR A 59 0.31 -5.52 9.04
C THR A 59 1.19 -5.93 7.88
N PHE A 60 2.31 -6.59 8.18
CA PHE A 60 3.15 -7.24 7.18
C PHE A 60 2.65 -8.66 6.95
N TYR A 61 2.42 -9.01 5.69
CA TYR A 61 2.02 -10.34 5.26
C TYR A 61 3.17 -10.97 4.46
N PRO A 62 3.86 -12.00 5.00
CA PRO A 62 5.01 -12.60 4.33
C PRO A 62 4.56 -13.38 3.10
N ASP A 63 5.11 -13.02 1.95
CA ASP A 63 4.85 -13.66 0.66
C ASP A 63 6.00 -13.32 -0.30
N PRO A 64 7.15 -14.00 -0.18
CA PRO A 64 8.36 -13.64 -0.91
C PRO A 64 8.21 -13.70 -2.44
N LYS A 65 7.19 -14.41 -2.93
CA LYS A 65 6.89 -14.55 -4.36
C LYS A 65 5.71 -13.69 -4.81
N HIS A 66 5.10 -12.92 -3.90
CA HIS A 66 3.93 -12.07 -4.14
C HIS A 66 2.78 -12.81 -4.86
N GLN A 67 2.51 -14.05 -4.48
CA GLN A 67 1.51 -14.91 -5.12
C GLN A 67 0.09 -14.71 -4.55
N TRP A 68 -0.02 -14.18 -3.33
CA TRP A 68 -1.33 -13.89 -2.75
C TRP A 68 -2.05 -12.81 -3.55
N ASP A 69 -3.30 -13.07 -3.91
CA ASP A 69 -4.16 -12.19 -4.73
C ASP A 69 -5.29 -11.52 -3.94
N GLY A 70 -5.42 -11.82 -2.65
CA GLY A 70 -6.53 -11.33 -1.81
C GLY A 70 -7.80 -12.17 -1.85
N GLY A 71 -7.88 -13.22 -2.67
CA GLY A 71 -9.09 -14.04 -2.87
C GLY A 71 -8.84 -15.55 -2.99
N SER A 72 -7.59 -16.00 -2.88
CA SER A 72 -7.19 -17.40 -3.13
C SER A 72 -7.73 -18.43 -2.11
N LEU A 73 -8.24 -18.00 -0.95
CA LEU A 73 -8.87 -18.92 0.00
C LEU A 73 -10.32 -19.13 -0.41
N LYS A 74 -10.60 -20.34 -0.91
CA LYS A 74 -11.95 -20.85 -1.18
C LYS A 74 -12.53 -21.49 0.07
#